data_AF-A0A815LRX6-F1
#
_entry.id   AF-A0A815LRX6-F1
#
_cell.length_a   1.000
_cell.length_b   1.000
_cell.length_c   1.000
_cell.angle_alpha   90.00
_cell.angle_beta   90.00
_cell.angle_gamma   90.00
#
_symmetry.space_group_name_H-M   'P 1'
#
loop_
_entity.id
_entity.type
_entity.pdbx_description
1 polymer ?
#
loop_
_entity_poly.entity_id
_entity_poly.type
_entity_poly.pdbx_seq_one_letter_code
_entity_poly.pdbx_strand_id
1 'polypeptide(L)'
;MNTIHAATTGISRFLDQSIRPLFDMHAQPRPIIDGGHLLRQLEQYARDGHLKFTTLFCTADIKNLYTMLPQDESLEILEEFLREHHYEKVQGISIQVILQLAHLVLKETVFVDGNKFYRQIIGGAMGSPLTLTLANIFMWKWEKNAICGAIGQHEIYGRYIDDIFFTSNEPKTKIEAVMTKANDFHPNIKLEANIGSCVSFLDLLINNKNGILSTSVHHKPAAEPCVVPFISDHPRHVFSNIIQAALLRAVRYSSTFDIFEKERRAIRLTLLYNVYPFRYIDTHFRKFFGRSLSKSSMIPFIANENQFLVMRNTLLPKLTVKERETQHRIAAARLSKETKDTNDKEKMTTITTISRQNKPNKFTNTLFLHYTHEQRLHTLKRDIHKIYSEIFHNALSMDLRLIVGHRNHRNTGHELIQKRPHRNILKPTPLPSKIFLLNQGLSIICNVTLFQIP
;
A
#
# COMPACT_ATOMS: atom_id res chain seq x y z
N MET A 1 1.65 -14.54 -16.00
CA MET A 1 1.92 -16.01 -15.90
C MET A 1 2.05 -16.35 -14.42
N ASN A 2 1.11 -17.07 -13.82
CA ASN A 2 1.08 -17.26 -12.36
C ASN A 2 1.57 -18.66 -11.98
N THR A 3 2.64 -18.78 -11.19
CA THR A 3 3.30 -20.08 -10.87
C THR A 3 2.78 -20.77 -9.61
N ILE A 4 1.51 -20.55 -9.27
CA ILE A 4 0.87 -21.27 -8.17
C ILE A 4 0.69 -22.72 -8.61
N HIS A 5 1.41 -23.65 -7.94
CA HIS A 5 1.45 -25.10 -8.21
C HIS A 5 2.34 -25.60 -9.36
N ALA A 6 3.35 -24.85 -9.80
CA ALA A 6 4.40 -25.41 -10.67
C ALA A 6 5.27 -26.44 -9.91
N ALA A 7 5.87 -27.40 -10.62
CA ALA A 7 6.77 -28.39 -10.02
C ALA A 7 7.96 -27.75 -9.28
N THR A 8 8.43 -26.60 -9.77
CA THR A 8 9.53 -25.81 -9.19
C THR A 8 9.10 -24.90 -8.03
N THR A 9 7.80 -24.75 -7.72
CA THR A 9 7.31 -23.83 -6.67
C THR A 9 7.88 -24.17 -5.28
N GLY A 10 8.07 -25.45 -4.97
CA GLY A 10 8.68 -25.90 -3.70
C GLY A 10 10.13 -25.44 -3.58
N ILE A 11 10.92 -25.64 -4.64
CA ILE A 11 12.33 -25.24 -4.74
C ILE A 11 12.45 -23.72 -4.70
N SER A 12 11.62 -23.00 -5.46
CA SER A 12 11.57 -21.53 -5.46
C SER A 12 11.31 -20.95 -4.07
N ARG A 13 10.36 -21.53 -3.32
CA ARG A 13 10.07 -21.11 -1.93
C ARG A 13 11.23 -21.42 -0.99
N PHE A 14 11.85 -22.59 -1.12
CA PHE A 14 13.01 -22.97 -0.31
C PHE A 14 14.17 -21.98 -0.52
N LEU A 15 14.55 -21.74 -1.77
CA LEU A 15 15.63 -20.82 -2.11
C LEU A 15 15.35 -19.38 -1.67
N ASP A 16 14.11 -18.90 -1.82
CA ASP A 16 13.70 -17.59 -1.28
C ASP A 16 13.88 -17.53 0.25
N GLN A 17 13.38 -18.53 0.98
CA GLN A 17 13.53 -18.61 2.43
C GLN A 17 15.00 -18.70 2.90
N SER A 18 15.87 -19.31 2.10
CA SER A 18 17.31 -19.42 2.40
C SER A 18 18.10 -18.16 2.07
N ILE A 19 17.84 -17.52 0.92
CA ILE A 19 18.64 -16.41 0.37
C ILE A 19 18.11 -15.05 0.83
N ARG A 20 16.79 -14.86 0.91
CA ARG A 20 16.17 -13.56 1.22
C ARG A 20 16.61 -12.96 2.56
N PRO A 21 16.78 -13.72 3.66
CA PRO A 21 17.31 -13.14 4.91
C PRO A 21 18.74 -12.60 4.77
N LEU A 22 19.58 -13.22 3.93
CA LEU A 22 20.94 -12.76 3.65
C LEU A 22 20.91 -11.45 2.85
N PHE A 23 20.06 -11.38 1.83
CA PHE A 23 19.83 -10.15 1.06
C PHE A 23 19.31 -9.01 1.95
N ASP A 24 18.23 -9.25 2.70
CA ASP A 24 17.63 -8.24 3.58
C ASP A 24 18.64 -7.71 4.62
N MET A 25 19.63 -8.52 5.02
CA MET A 25 20.71 -8.13 5.94
C MET A 25 21.80 -7.29 5.28
N HIS A 26 22.31 -7.70 4.11
CA HIS A 26 23.46 -7.06 3.44
C HIS A 26 23.08 -5.87 2.54
N ALA A 27 21.84 -5.79 2.07
CA ALA A 27 21.37 -4.69 1.21
C ALA A 27 21.04 -3.40 1.99
N GLN A 28 21.05 -3.42 3.33
CA GLN A 28 20.74 -2.24 4.15
C GLN A 28 21.73 -1.09 3.89
N PRO A 29 21.27 0.19 3.91
CA PRO A 29 19.92 0.66 4.24
C PRO A 29 18.97 0.81 3.01
N ARG A 30 19.32 0.24 1.84
CA ARG A 30 18.73 0.60 0.53
C ARG A 30 17.24 0.22 0.34
N PRO A 31 16.71 -0.92 0.86
CA PRO A 31 15.32 -1.27 0.62
C PRO A 31 14.33 -0.35 1.38
N ILE A 32 13.44 0.32 0.64
CA ILE A 32 12.30 1.01 1.24
C ILE A 32 11.22 -0.04 1.52
N ILE A 33 10.83 -0.17 2.79
CA ILE A 33 9.88 -1.22 3.20
C ILE A 33 8.43 -0.84 2.89
N ASP A 34 8.04 0.41 3.18
CA ASP A 34 6.76 1.03 2.87
C ASP A 34 6.86 2.58 2.94
N GLY A 35 5.79 3.31 2.62
CA GLY A 35 5.80 4.78 2.65
C GLY A 35 5.94 5.38 4.06
N GLY A 36 5.60 4.61 5.12
CA GLY A 36 5.86 5.00 6.50
C GLY A 36 7.34 4.92 6.86
N HIS A 37 8.07 3.93 6.33
CA HIS A 37 9.53 3.86 6.41
C HIS A 37 10.18 5.10 5.79
N LEU A 38 9.85 5.40 4.53
CA LEU A 38 10.39 6.55 3.80
C LEU A 38 10.05 7.88 4.48
N LEU A 39 8.82 8.05 4.98
CA LEU A 39 8.41 9.27 5.66
C LEU A 39 9.28 9.57 6.90
N ARG A 40 9.64 8.56 7.69
CA ARG A 40 10.53 8.75 8.85
C ARG A 40 11.96 9.12 8.43
N GLN A 41 12.45 8.60 7.31
CA GLN A 41 13.73 9.01 6.72
C GLN A 41 13.68 10.48 6.26
N LEU A 42 12.63 10.88 5.55
CA LEU A 42 12.42 12.28 5.11
C LEU A 42 12.30 13.26 6.27
N GLU A 43 11.59 12.89 7.34
CA GLU A 43 11.51 13.72 8.55
C GLU A 43 12.85 13.81 9.31
N GLN A 44 13.71 12.79 9.20
CA GLN A 44 15.06 12.84 9.76
C GLN A 44 15.95 13.76 8.92
N TYR A 45 16.01 13.54 7.60
CA TYR A 45 16.71 14.37 6.63
C TYR A 45 16.33 15.87 6.69
N ALA A 46 15.04 16.18 6.93
CA ALA A 46 14.59 17.56 7.15
C ALA A 46 15.04 18.12 8.51
N ARG A 47 15.00 17.32 9.59
CA ARG A 47 15.47 17.74 10.93
C ARG A 47 16.99 17.95 10.99
N ASP A 48 17.75 17.20 10.20
CA ASP A 48 19.21 17.31 10.08
C ASP A 48 19.65 18.47 9.16
N GLY A 49 18.70 19.28 8.67
CA GLY A 49 18.96 20.49 7.87
C GLY A 49 19.39 20.22 6.43
N HIS A 50 19.23 18.98 5.93
CA HIS A 50 19.61 18.63 4.57
C HIS A 50 18.54 19.02 3.53
N LEU A 51 17.28 19.17 3.94
CA LEU A 51 16.20 19.68 3.09
C LEU A 51 16.31 21.20 2.88
N LYS A 52 16.81 21.59 1.71
CA LYS A 52 16.93 22.98 1.25
C LYS A 52 15.72 23.36 0.39
N PHE A 53 15.52 24.66 0.17
CA PHE A 53 14.51 25.14 -0.78
C PHE A 53 14.77 24.69 -2.24
N THR A 54 16.02 24.32 -2.57
CA THR A 54 16.41 23.77 -3.87
C THR A 54 16.33 22.24 -3.95
N THR A 55 16.07 21.52 -2.85
CA THR A 55 16.04 20.05 -2.89
C THR A 55 14.92 19.57 -3.80
N LEU A 56 15.29 18.73 -4.76
CA LEU A 56 14.39 18.00 -5.63
C LEU A 56 14.23 16.57 -5.12
N PHE A 57 13.07 15.99 -5.39
CA PHE A 57 12.82 14.58 -5.25
C PHE A 57 12.81 13.94 -6.64
N CYS A 58 13.36 12.72 -6.73
CA CYS A 58 13.29 11.90 -7.90
C CYS A 58 12.57 10.59 -7.55
N THR A 59 11.58 10.22 -8.35
CA THR A 59 10.98 8.88 -8.36
C THR A 59 11.24 8.25 -9.72
N ALA A 60 11.55 6.95 -9.77
CA ALA A 60 11.71 6.24 -11.03
C ALA A 60 11.11 4.84 -10.99
N ASP A 61 10.28 4.49 -11.97
CA ASP A 61 9.74 3.13 -12.15
C ASP A 61 10.68 2.30 -13.04
N ILE A 62 10.94 1.05 -12.66
CA ILE A 62 11.72 0.09 -13.46
C ILE A 62 10.77 -0.74 -14.32
N LYS A 63 10.76 -0.46 -15.64
CA LYS A 63 9.90 -1.17 -16.59
C LYS A 63 10.14 -2.67 -16.56
N ASN A 64 9.06 -3.42 -16.33
CA ASN A 64 9.00 -4.86 -16.56
C ASN A 64 10.09 -5.68 -15.83
N LEU A 65 10.55 -5.22 -14.65
CA LEU A 65 11.70 -5.77 -13.91
C LEU A 65 11.76 -7.30 -13.90
N TYR A 66 10.66 -7.98 -13.53
CA TYR A 66 10.64 -9.44 -13.42
C TYR A 66 10.66 -10.18 -14.77
N THR A 67 10.09 -9.60 -15.82
CA THR A 67 9.98 -10.26 -17.14
C THR A 67 11.16 -9.95 -18.05
N MET A 68 11.95 -8.91 -17.75
CA MET A 68 13.15 -8.53 -18.52
C MET A 68 14.47 -9.01 -17.89
N LEU A 69 14.43 -9.58 -16.69
CA LEU A 69 15.59 -10.04 -15.93
C LEU A 69 16.39 -11.12 -16.72
N PRO A 70 17.66 -10.88 -17.10
CA PRO A 70 18.46 -11.88 -17.83
C PRO A 70 18.76 -13.07 -16.92
N GLN A 71 18.35 -14.27 -17.32
CA GLN A 71 18.34 -15.43 -16.43
C GLN A 71 19.75 -15.89 -16.02
N ASP A 72 20.70 -15.91 -16.97
CA ASP A 72 22.06 -16.41 -16.73
C ASP A 72 22.88 -15.40 -15.91
N GLU A 73 22.84 -14.12 -16.29
CA GLU A 73 23.40 -13.00 -15.51
C GLU A 73 22.83 -12.94 -14.08
N SER A 74 21.54 -13.29 -13.88
CA SER A 74 20.95 -13.37 -12.53
C SER A 74 21.55 -14.47 -11.65
N LEU A 75 22.00 -15.57 -12.25
CA LEU A 75 22.68 -16.65 -11.54
C LEU A 75 24.13 -16.24 -11.23
N GLU A 76 24.80 -15.59 -12.18
CA GLU A 76 26.15 -15.03 -11.99
C GLU A 76 26.18 -13.97 -10.87
N ILE A 77 25.23 -13.02 -10.87
CA ILE A 77 25.13 -12.00 -9.82
C ILE A 77 24.70 -12.61 -8.47
N LEU A 78 23.89 -13.68 -8.46
CA LEU A 78 23.61 -14.43 -7.23
C LEU A 78 24.89 -15.09 -6.67
N GLU A 79 25.72 -15.70 -7.53
CA GLU A 79 27.00 -16.25 -7.11
C GLU A 79 27.94 -15.15 -6.58
N GLU A 80 28.07 -14.04 -7.30
CA GLU A 80 28.88 -12.90 -6.88
C GLU A 80 28.42 -12.35 -5.53
N PHE A 81 27.12 -12.12 -5.33
CA PHE A 81 26.55 -11.65 -4.07
C PHE A 81 26.88 -12.58 -2.90
N LEU A 82 26.76 -13.90 -3.08
CA LEU A 82 27.08 -14.86 -2.03
C LEU A 82 28.58 -14.89 -1.72
N ARG A 83 29.44 -14.75 -2.74
CA ARG A 83 30.91 -14.72 -2.58
C ARG A 83 31.43 -13.40 -1.99
N GLU A 84 30.89 -12.24 -2.40
CA GLU A 84 31.24 -10.91 -1.85
C GLU A 84 30.98 -10.86 -0.34
N HIS A 85 30.01 -11.64 0.16
CA HIS A 85 29.68 -11.74 1.58
C HIS A 85 30.23 -12.98 2.29
N HIS A 86 31.21 -13.66 1.68
CA HIS A 86 31.96 -14.81 2.22
C HIS A 86 31.11 -16.04 2.58
N TYR A 87 30.02 -16.29 1.85
CA TYR A 87 29.29 -17.55 1.97
C TYR A 87 29.89 -18.61 1.05
N GLU A 88 30.30 -19.76 1.61
CA GLU A 88 30.52 -20.99 0.82
C GLU A 88 29.28 -21.88 0.77
N LYS A 89 28.47 -21.80 1.84
CA LYS A 89 27.25 -22.61 2.03
C LYS A 89 26.13 -21.77 2.66
N VAL A 90 24.91 -21.86 2.13
CA VAL A 90 23.69 -21.33 2.75
C VAL A 90 22.88 -22.49 3.32
N GLN A 91 22.53 -22.42 4.61
CA GLN A 91 21.82 -23.50 5.32
C GLN A 91 22.46 -24.90 5.15
N GLY A 92 23.79 -24.97 5.04
CA GLY A 92 24.56 -26.22 4.84
C GLY A 92 24.73 -26.65 3.38
N ILE A 93 23.97 -26.06 2.44
CA ILE A 93 24.03 -26.36 1.00
C ILE A 93 25.09 -25.48 0.32
N SER A 94 25.94 -26.04 -0.55
CA SER A 94 26.97 -25.27 -1.27
C SER A 94 26.37 -24.32 -2.31
N ILE A 95 27.11 -23.24 -2.65
CA ILE A 95 26.69 -22.31 -3.70
C ILE A 95 26.36 -23.05 -5.01
N GLN A 96 27.15 -24.05 -5.43
CA GLN A 96 26.88 -24.75 -6.71
C GLN A 96 25.50 -25.41 -6.73
N VAL A 97 25.08 -26.04 -5.63
CA VAL A 97 23.75 -26.67 -5.54
C VAL A 97 22.64 -25.61 -5.48
N ILE A 98 22.88 -24.48 -4.82
CA ILE A 98 21.95 -23.34 -4.80
C ILE A 98 21.73 -22.80 -6.23
N LEU A 99 22.82 -22.63 -7.00
CA LEU A 99 22.77 -22.17 -8.39
C LEU A 99 22.08 -23.19 -9.30
N GLN A 100 22.34 -24.50 -9.14
CA GLN A 100 21.64 -25.55 -9.89
C GLN A 100 20.14 -25.55 -9.62
N LEU A 101 19.72 -25.42 -8.35
CA LEU A 101 18.31 -25.31 -7.98
C LEU A 101 17.67 -24.01 -8.52
N ALA A 102 18.40 -22.89 -8.50
CA ALA A 102 17.92 -21.62 -9.05
C ALA A 102 17.78 -21.66 -10.58
N HIS A 103 18.76 -22.26 -11.27
CA HIS A 103 18.73 -22.53 -12.70
C HIS A 103 17.50 -23.36 -13.07
N LEU A 104 17.22 -24.45 -12.34
CA LEU A 104 16.03 -25.28 -12.55
C LEU A 104 14.73 -24.47 -12.41
N VAL A 105 14.63 -23.61 -11.40
CA VAL A 105 13.44 -22.75 -11.20
C VAL A 105 13.24 -21.76 -12.35
N LEU A 106 14.32 -21.15 -12.85
CA LEU A 106 14.24 -20.17 -13.95
C LEU A 106 13.98 -20.84 -15.32
N LYS A 107 14.79 -21.83 -15.68
CA LYS A 107 14.87 -22.38 -17.04
C LYS A 107 13.76 -23.39 -17.35
N GLU A 108 13.31 -24.16 -16.35
CA GLU A 108 12.23 -25.16 -16.52
C GLU A 108 10.82 -24.58 -16.25
N THR A 109 10.67 -23.25 -16.26
CA THR A 109 9.35 -22.61 -16.27
C THR A 109 8.71 -22.77 -17.65
N VAL A 110 7.75 -23.69 -17.73
CA VAL A 110 6.87 -23.90 -18.89
C VAL A 110 5.44 -23.49 -18.53
N PHE A 111 4.74 -22.84 -19.46
CA PHE A 111 3.32 -22.51 -19.35
C PHE A 111 2.56 -22.92 -20.62
N VAL A 112 1.25 -23.06 -20.51
CA VAL A 112 0.36 -23.36 -21.65
C VAL A 112 -0.50 -22.13 -21.95
N ASP A 113 -0.56 -21.75 -23.22
CA ASP A 113 -1.52 -20.78 -23.74
C ASP A 113 -2.03 -21.27 -25.11
N GLY A 114 -3.33 -21.15 -25.38
CA GLY A 114 -3.95 -21.61 -26.64
C GLY A 114 -3.59 -23.04 -27.07
N ASN A 115 -3.52 -24.00 -26.12
CA ASN A 115 -3.05 -25.38 -26.31
C ASN A 115 -1.60 -25.54 -26.82
N LYS A 116 -0.77 -24.49 -26.72
CA LYS A 116 0.67 -24.53 -27.02
C LYS A 116 1.50 -24.39 -25.76
N PHE A 117 2.60 -25.13 -25.69
CA PHE A 117 3.57 -25.04 -24.62
C PHE A 117 4.62 -23.96 -24.94
N TYR A 118 4.90 -23.11 -23.96
CA TYR A 118 5.87 -22.03 -24.05
C TYR A 118 6.84 -22.11 -22.88
N ARG A 119 8.14 -21.96 -23.14
CA ARG A 119 9.19 -21.86 -22.11
C ARG A 119 9.61 -20.41 -21.95
N GLN A 120 9.76 -19.94 -20.72
CA GLN A 120 10.20 -18.58 -20.44
C GLN A 120 11.73 -18.46 -20.66
N ILE A 121 12.13 -17.73 -21.71
CA ILE A 121 13.56 -17.54 -22.07
C ILE A 121 14.23 -16.33 -21.40
N ILE A 122 13.43 -15.41 -20.86
CA ILE A 122 13.87 -14.16 -20.23
C ILE A 122 12.93 -13.82 -19.07
N GLY A 123 13.48 -13.22 -18.03
CA GLY A 123 12.78 -12.96 -16.78
C GLY A 123 12.60 -14.24 -15.96
N GLY A 124 11.95 -14.07 -14.82
CA GLY A 124 11.39 -15.16 -14.04
C GLY A 124 9.87 -15.14 -14.06
N ALA A 125 9.28 -16.24 -13.62
CA ALA A 125 7.84 -16.42 -13.64
C ALA A 125 7.15 -15.52 -12.59
N MET A 126 6.06 -14.85 -12.95
CA MET A 126 5.34 -14.03 -11.96
C MET A 126 4.76 -14.93 -10.85
N GLY A 127 4.78 -14.42 -9.62
CA GLY A 127 4.39 -15.17 -8.43
C GLY A 127 5.43 -16.15 -7.88
N SER A 128 6.58 -16.34 -8.56
CA SER A 128 7.69 -17.16 -8.05
C SER A 128 8.46 -16.40 -6.96
N PRO A 129 8.54 -16.91 -5.71
CA PRO A 129 9.27 -16.25 -4.63
C PRO A 129 10.74 -15.99 -4.97
N LEU A 130 11.43 -16.96 -5.57
CA LEU A 130 12.83 -16.80 -5.98
C LEU A 130 13.02 -15.65 -6.98
N THR A 131 12.11 -15.48 -7.93
CA THR A 131 12.19 -14.40 -8.93
C THR A 131 12.19 -13.02 -8.27
N LEU A 132 11.41 -12.83 -7.20
CA LEU A 132 11.44 -11.61 -6.40
C LEU A 132 12.81 -11.39 -5.75
N THR A 133 13.40 -12.43 -5.16
CA THR A 133 14.69 -12.31 -4.47
C THR A 133 15.87 -12.15 -5.42
N LEU A 134 15.86 -12.84 -6.57
CA LEU A 134 16.83 -12.63 -7.66
C LEU A 134 16.75 -11.22 -8.25
N ALA A 135 15.56 -10.71 -8.56
CA ALA A 135 15.40 -9.35 -9.06
C ALA A 135 15.93 -8.31 -8.05
N ASN A 136 15.75 -8.53 -6.75
CA ASN A 136 16.30 -7.65 -5.72
C ASN A 136 17.84 -7.70 -5.63
N ILE A 137 18.45 -8.88 -5.80
CA ILE A 137 19.91 -9.07 -5.82
C ILE A 137 20.52 -8.46 -7.10
N PHE A 138 19.92 -8.71 -8.26
CA PHE A 138 20.29 -8.10 -9.54
C PHE A 138 20.28 -6.58 -9.44
N MET A 139 19.17 -6.00 -8.94
CA MET A 139 19.09 -4.57 -8.73
C MET A 139 20.11 -4.06 -7.72
N TRP A 140 20.38 -4.75 -6.60
CA TRP A 140 21.43 -4.32 -5.66
C TRP A 140 22.82 -4.17 -6.30
N LYS A 141 23.16 -5.03 -7.27
CA LYS A 141 24.41 -4.96 -8.05
C LYS A 141 24.37 -3.82 -9.07
N TRP A 142 23.28 -3.71 -9.82
CA TRP A 142 23.06 -2.65 -10.79
C TRP A 142 23.08 -1.25 -10.12
N GLU A 143 22.38 -1.09 -8.99
CA GLU A 143 22.30 0.17 -8.22
C GLU A 143 23.68 0.63 -7.73
N LYS A 144 24.46 -0.32 -7.19
CA LYS A 144 25.83 -0.10 -6.68
C LYS A 144 26.73 0.52 -7.75
N ASN A 145 26.53 0.15 -9.01
CA ASN A 145 27.34 0.58 -10.15
C ASN A 145 26.74 1.80 -10.90
N ALA A 146 25.43 1.81 -11.12
CA ALA A 146 24.76 2.77 -12.00
C ALA A 146 24.29 4.05 -11.30
N ILE A 147 23.93 3.99 -10.02
CA ILE A 147 23.33 5.12 -9.29
C ILE A 147 24.13 5.52 -8.04
N CYS A 148 24.58 4.57 -7.21
CA CYS A 148 25.11 4.89 -5.88
C CYS A 148 26.29 5.88 -5.88
N GLY A 149 27.17 5.82 -6.89
CA GLY A 149 28.30 6.76 -7.02
C GLY A 149 27.91 8.21 -7.40
N ALA A 150 26.64 8.44 -7.77
CA ALA A 150 26.12 9.76 -8.15
C ALA A 150 25.17 10.38 -7.12
N ILE A 151 24.81 9.65 -6.06
CA ILE A 151 23.99 10.15 -4.95
C ILE A 151 24.89 10.83 -3.92
N GLY A 152 24.52 12.04 -3.48
CA GLY A 152 25.26 12.78 -2.46
C GLY A 152 25.21 12.10 -1.09
N GLN A 153 26.28 12.23 -0.30
CA GLN A 153 26.45 11.54 1.00
C GLN A 153 25.27 11.68 1.98
N HIS A 154 24.59 12.82 1.97
CA HIS A 154 23.48 13.13 2.88
C HIS A 154 22.10 12.85 2.28
N GLU A 155 22.03 12.53 0.99
CA GLU A 155 20.78 12.33 0.27
C GLU A 155 20.17 10.96 0.60
N ILE A 156 18.85 10.89 0.68
CA ILE A 156 18.14 9.61 0.80
C ILE A 156 18.19 8.91 -0.55
N TYR A 157 18.54 7.62 -0.55
CA TYR A 157 18.32 6.72 -1.68
C TYR A 157 17.66 5.43 -1.19
N GLY A 158 16.69 4.92 -1.94
CA GLY A 158 16.22 3.56 -1.76
C GLY A 158 15.19 3.11 -2.79
N ARG A 159 14.90 1.81 -2.78
CA ARG A 159 13.96 1.17 -3.72
C ARG A 159 12.92 0.33 -2.99
N TYR A 160 11.66 0.52 -3.36
CA TYR A 160 10.57 -0.41 -3.07
C TYR A 160 10.32 -1.23 -4.33
N ILE A 161 10.87 -2.46 -4.40
CA ILE A 161 10.64 -3.39 -5.52
C ILE A 161 11.06 -2.81 -6.89
N ASP A 162 10.14 -2.21 -7.64
CA ASP A 162 10.25 -1.57 -8.94
C ASP A 162 10.30 -0.03 -8.85
N ASP A 163 9.75 0.55 -7.77
CA ASP A 163 9.78 2.00 -7.50
C ASP A 163 11.10 2.42 -6.80
N ILE A 164 11.92 3.25 -7.46
CA ILE A 164 13.10 3.93 -6.87
C ILE A 164 12.70 5.32 -6.34
N PHE A 165 13.24 5.73 -5.20
CA PHE A 165 13.16 7.10 -4.66
C PHE A 165 14.55 7.62 -4.28
N PHE A 166 14.84 8.88 -4.59
CA PHE A 166 15.95 9.59 -3.97
C PHE A 166 15.72 11.12 -3.84
N THR A 167 16.43 11.74 -2.89
CA THR A 167 16.53 13.21 -2.79
C THR A 167 17.77 13.70 -3.53
N SER A 168 17.77 14.95 -3.97
CA SER A 168 18.97 15.60 -4.49
C SER A 168 18.93 17.12 -4.32
N ASN A 169 20.01 17.68 -3.79
CA ASN A 169 20.27 19.12 -3.79
C ASN A 169 20.96 19.64 -5.07
N GLU A 170 21.29 18.77 -6.03
CA GLU A 170 21.92 19.14 -7.29
C GLU A 170 20.91 19.71 -8.31
N PRO A 171 21.36 20.52 -9.29
CA PRO A 171 20.49 21.00 -10.36
C PRO A 171 19.82 19.86 -11.13
N LYS A 172 18.56 20.07 -11.54
CA LYS A 172 17.75 19.09 -12.28
C LYS A 172 18.49 18.45 -13.47
N THR A 173 19.26 19.24 -14.21
CA THR A 173 20.05 18.78 -15.36
C THR A 173 21.11 17.73 -14.99
N LYS A 174 21.73 17.81 -13.80
CA LYS A 174 22.63 16.76 -13.32
C LYS A 174 21.86 15.49 -12.95
N ILE A 175 20.70 15.63 -12.32
CA ILE A 175 19.84 14.49 -11.96
C ILE A 175 19.38 13.75 -13.23
N GLU A 176 18.94 14.49 -14.24
CA GLU A 176 18.57 13.95 -15.55
C GLU A 176 19.75 13.22 -16.22
N ALA A 177 20.95 13.81 -16.20
CA ALA A 177 22.15 13.14 -16.73
C ALA A 177 22.51 11.84 -15.99
N VAL A 178 22.26 11.74 -14.68
CA VAL A 178 22.42 10.48 -13.92
C VAL A 178 21.38 9.46 -14.35
N MET A 179 20.12 9.85 -14.55
CA MET A 179 19.06 8.95 -15.03
C MET A 179 19.31 8.46 -16.46
N THR A 180 19.84 9.30 -17.36
CA THR A 180 20.28 8.88 -18.70
C THR A 180 21.39 7.83 -18.61
N LYS A 181 22.47 8.11 -17.85
CA LYS A 181 23.58 7.15 -17.66
C LYS A 181 23.11 5.82 -17.05
N ALA A 182 22.18 5.86 -16.10
CA ALA A 182 21.62 4.64 -15.51
C ALA A 182 20.77 3.85 -16.53
N ASN A 183 20.02 4.54 -17.40
CA ASN A 183 19.29 3.93 -18.51
C ASN A 183 20.21 3.30 -19.58
N ASP A 184 21.41 3.85 -19.77
CA ASP A 184 22.40 3.31 -20.71
C ASP A 184 23.26 2.18 -20.11
N PHE A 185 23.25 2.01 -18.77
CA PHE A 185 24.10 1.06 -18.07
C PHE A 185 23.78 -0.42 -18.37
N HIS A 186 22.51 -0.76 -18.62
CA HIS A 186 22.10 -2.13 -18.94
C HIS A 186 20.99 -2.15 -20.01
N PRO A 187 21.07 -3.01 -21.04
CA PRO A 187 20.09 -3.01 -22.13
C PRO A 187 18.66 -3.32 -21.69
N ASN A 188 18.48 -4.18 -20.67
CA ASN A 188 17.18 -4.69 -20.25
C ASN A 188 16.53 -3.91 -19.11
N ILE A 189 17.28 -3.01 -18.45
CA ILE A 189 16.76 -2.15 -17.38
C ILE A 189 16.45 -0.77 -17.96
N LYS A 190 15.20 -0.32 -17.81
CA LYS A 190 14.77 1.01 -18.24
C LYS A 190 13.94 1.69 -17.15
N LEU A 191 14.27 2.94 -16.87
CA LEU A 191 13.72 3.80 -15.84
C LEU A 191 12.81 4.86 -16.46
N GLU A 192 11.61 5.03 -15.90
CA GLU A 192 10.80 6.24 -16.13
C GLU A 192 10.90 7.16 -14.91
N ALA A 193 11.78 8.16 -15.00
CA ALA A 193 12.05 9.09 -13.91
C ALA A 193 11.13 10.33 -13.95
N ASN A 194 10.66 10.75 -12.78
CA ASN A 194 9.97 12.01 -12.53
C ASN A 194 10.73 12.81 -11.47
N ILE A 195 11.11 14.05 -11.81
CA ILE A 195 11.98 14.91 -11.00
C ILE A 195 11.27 16.25 -10.74
N GLY A 196 11.04 16.56 -9.47
CA GLY A 196 10.41 17.82 -9.05
C GLY A 196 10.46 18.07 -7.54
N SER A 197 10.02 19.26 -7.13
CA SER A 197 9.81 19.60 -5.71
C SER A 197 8.56 18.92 -5.11
N CYS A 198 7.68 18.37 -5.94
CA CYS A 198 6.50 17.62 -5.54
C CYS A 198 6.42 16.32 -6.33
N VAL A 199 6.46 15.17 -5.67
CA VAL A 199 6.41 13.82 -6.29
C VAL A 199 5.54 12.87 -5.47
N SER A 200 5.02 11.84 -6.11
CA SER A 200 4.30 10.73 -5.47
C SER A 200 5.16 9.46 -5.46
N PHE A 201 5.30 8.84 -4.29
CA PHE A 201 5.98 7.54 -4.14
C PHE A 201 5.07 6.62 -3.31
N LEU A 202 4.75 5.43 -3.85
CA LEU A 202 3.75 4.52 -3.28
C LEU A 202 2.40 5.25 -3.03
N ASP A 203 1.95 5.30 -1.77
CA ASP A 203 0.74 5.97 -1.29
C ASP A 203 1.02 7.33 -0.61
N LEU A 204 2.24 7.87 -0.76
CA LEU A 204 2.71 9.11 -0.14
C LEU A 204 2.93 10.20 -1.22
N LEU A 205 2.35 11.39 -1.01
CA LEU A 205 2.68 12.59 -1.77
C LEU A 205 3.67 13.42 -0.95
N ILE A 206 4.82 13.76 -1.54
CA ILE A 206 5.94 14.42 -0.91
C ILE A 206 6.15 15.76 -1.61
N ASN A 207 6.17 16.87 -0.85
CA ASN A 207 6.29 18.22 -1.39
C ASN A 207 7.26 19.07 -0.56
N ASN A 208 8.21 19.72 -1.23
CA ASN A 208 9.16 20.68 -0.67
C ASN A 208 8.61 22.10 -0.82
N LYS A 209 8.01 22.63 0.24
CA LYS A 209 7.50 23.99 0.30
C LYS A 209 8.61 24.92 0.79
N ASN A 210 9.52 25.29 -0.11
CA ASN A 210 10.61 26.24 0.15
C ASN A 210 11.51 25.85 1.34
N GLY A 211 11.87 24.56 1.46
CA GLY A 211 12.65 23.99 2.56
C GLY A 211 11.81 23.34 3.65
N ILE A 212 10.48 23.48 3.62
CA ILE A 212 9.56 22.85 4.57
C ILE A 212 8.96 21.58 3.95
N LEU A 213 9.22 20.43 4.58
CA LEU A 213 8.62 19.15 4.19
C LEU A 213 7.10 19.18 4.42
N SER A 214 6.33 18.98 3.36
CA SER A 214 4.89 18.80 3.42
C SER A 214 4.50 17.49 2.78
N THR A 215 3.70 16.71 3.48
CA THR A 215 3.32 15.35 3.07
C THR A 215 1.81 15.14 3.21
N SER A 216 1.28 14.26 2.36
CA SER A 216 -0.13 13.85 2.38
C SER A 216 -0.31 12.45 1.80
N VAL A 217 -1.51 11.90 1.88
CA VAL A 217 -1.86 10.68 1.14
C VAL A 217 -1.91 10.99 -0.35
N HIS A 218 -1.27 10.16 -1.17
CA HIS A 218 -1.41 10.21 -2.62
C HIS A 218 -2.59 9.34 -3.08
N HIS A 219 -3.48 9.92 -3.88
CA HIS A 219 -4.52 9.20 -4.61
C HIS A 219 -4.25 9.34 -6.10
N LYS A 220 -4.27 8.21 -6.83
CA LYS A 220 -4.06 8.23 -8.29
C LYS A 220 -5.23 8.98 -8.95
N PRO A 221 -5.02 9.97 -9.85
CA PRO A 221 -6.09 10.80 -10.40
C PRO A 221 -7.22 10.04 -11.13
N ALA A 222 -6.92 8.87 -11.68
CA ALA A 222 -7.87 8.00 -12.38
C ALA A 222 -8.40 6.83 -11.52
N ALA A 223 -8.02 6.74 -10.24
CA ALA A 223 -8.59 5.72 -9.35
C ALA A 223 -9.97 6.17 -8.87
N GLU A 224 -11.00 5.41 -9.25
CA GLU A 224 -12.29 5.50 -8.56
C GLU A 224 -12.09 5.25 -7.05
N PRO A 225 -12.89 5.90 -6.17
CA PRO A 225 -12.86 5.64 -4.74
C PRO A 225 -13.57 4.32 -4.41
N CYS A 226 -13.19 3.24 -5.08
CA CYS A 226 -13.76 1.91 -4.93
C CYS A 226 -12.98 1.14 -3.85
N VAL A 227 -13.60 1.00 -2.68
CA VAL A 227 -13.19 0.02 -1.66
C VAL A 227 -14.20 -1.12 -1.64
N VAL A 228 -13.89 -2.25 -1.00
CA VAL A 228 -14.81 -3.39 -0.91
C VAL A 228 -16.20 -2.94 -0.42
N PRO A 229 -17.27 -3.04 -1.24
CA PRO A 229 -18.59 -2.52 -0.89
C PRO A 229 -19.19 -3.25 0.31
N PHE A 230 -19.86 -2.51 1.22
CA PHE A 230 -20.36 -3.08 2.48
C PHE A 230 -21.45 -4.15 2.31
N ILE A 231 -22.06 -4.20 1.13
CA ILE A 231 -23.06 -5.20 0.72
C ILE A 231 -22.44 -6.52 0.22
N SER A 232 -21.12 -6.58 0.00
CA SER A 232 -20.43 -7.79 -0.43
C SER A 232 -20.29 -8.81 0.72
N ASP A 233 -20.16 -10.09 0.38
CA ASP A 233 -20.05 -11.18 1.36
C ASP A 233 -18.63 -11.34 1.92
N HIS A 234 -18.09 -10.26 2.47
CA HIS A 234 -16.80 -10.27 3.16
C HIS A 234 -16.99 -10.31 4.69
N PRO A 235 -16.12 -11.04 5.43
CA PRO A 235 -16.15 -11.04 6.89
C PRO A 235 -16.06 -9.63 7.48
N ARG A 236 -16.83 -9.35 8.55
CA ARG A 236 -16.93 -8.00 9.15
C ARG A 236 -15.60 -7.37 9.57
N HIS A 237 -14.56 -8.18 9.81
CA HIS A 237 -13.23 -7.67 10.11
C HIS A 237 -12.58 -6.96 8.89
N VAL A 238 -12.85 -7.40 7.66
CA VAL A 238 -12.32 -6.79 6.42
C VAL A 238 -12.79 -5.34 6.31
N PHE A 239 -14.11 -5.11 6.40
CA PHE A 239 -14.71 -3.77 6.42
C PHE A 239 -14.14 -2.90 7.54
N SER A 240 -13.88 -3.47 8.72
CA SER A 240 -13.27 -2.71 9.82
C SER A 240 -11.81 -2.35 9.53
N ASN A 241 -11.05 -3.27 8.93
CA ASN A 241 -9.63 -3.09 8.63
C ASN A 241 -9.41 -2.05 7.53
N ILE A 242 -10.28 -1.98 6.52
CA ILE A 242 -10.28 -0.91 5.51
C ILE A 242 -10.35 0.47 6.19
N ILE A 243 -11.27 0.65 7.15
CA ILE A 243 -11.40 1.90 7.89
C ILE A 243 -10.16 2.16 8.77
N GLN A 244 -9.67 1.16 9.50
CA GLN A 244 -8.48 1.34 10.36
C GLN A 244 -7.23 1.68 9.55
N ALA A 245 -7.00 1.03 8.41
CA ALA A 245 -5.84 1.25 7.54
C ALA A 245 -5.88 2.63 6.89
N ALA A 246 -7.02 3.04 6.34
CA ALA A 246 -7.20 4.36 5.75
C ALA A 246 -6.96 5.48 6.78
N LEU A 247 -7.54 5.37 7.99
CA LEU A 247 -7.32 6.34 9.06
C LEU A 247 -5.86 6.34 9.55
N LEU A 248 -5.22 5.17 9.70
CA LEU A 248 -3.82 5.07 10.09
C LEU A 248 -2.89 5.76 9.08
N ARG A 249 -3.13 5.55 7.79
CA ARG A 249 -2.39 6.21 6.71
C ARG A 249 -2.60 7.72 6.75
N ALA A 250 -3.86 8.19 6.81
CA ALA A 250 -4.20 9.60 6.86
C ALA A 250 -3.47 10.33 8.00
N VAL A 251 -3.44 9.73 9.19
CA VAL A 251 -2.74 10.29 10.36
C VAL A 251 -1.24 10.37 10.15
N ARG A 252 -0.61 9.29 9.66
CA ARG A 252 0.84 9.23 9.49
C ARG A 252 1.31 10.20 8.41
N TYR A 253 0.67 10.16 7.26
CA TYR A 253 1.18 10.80 6.04
C TYR A 253 0.86 12.29 5.95
N SER A 254 -0.17 12.78 6.65
CA SER A 254 -0.49 14.20 6.65
C SER A 254 0.53 14.98 7.49
N SER A 255 1.15 16.02 6.93
CA SER A 255 2.08 16.86 7.69
C SER A 255 1.41 17.90 8.58
N THR A 256 0.17 18.30 8.27
CA THR A 256 -0.61 19.29 9.05
C THR A 256 -2.02 18.81 9.34
N PHE A 257 -2.67 19.43 10.33
CA PHE A 257 -4.05 19.09 10.70
C PHE A 257 -5.04 19.30 9.54
N ASP A 258 -4.91 20.38 8.75
CA ASP A 258 -5.79 20.65 7.61
C ASP A 258 -5.71 19.59 6.50
N ILE A 259 -4.52 19.05 6.24
CA ILE A 259 -4.30 17.98 5.27
C ILE A 259 -4.99 16.70 5.78
N PHE A 260 -4.79 16.36 7.05
CA PHE A 260 -5.45 15.23 7.69
C PHE A 260 -6.98 15.37 7.70
N GLU A 261 -7.48 16.56 8.00
CA GLU A 261 -8.91 16.88 8.07
C GLU A 261 -9.58 16.71 6.70
N LYS A 262 -8.93 17.12 5.61
CA LYS A 262 -9.38 16.87 4.22
C LYS A 262 -9.39 15.38 3.90
N GLU A 263 -8.29 14.67 4.15
CA GLU A 263 -8.19 13.23 3.90
C GLU A 263 -9.24 12.43 4.69
N ARG A 264 -9.46 12.77 5.97
CA ARG A 264 -10.43 12.11 6.84
C ARG A 264 -11.89 12.50 6.53
N ARG A 265 -12.13 13.48 5.65
CA ARG A 265 -13.42 13.71 4.98
C ARG A 265 -13.54 12.90 3.70
N ALA A 266 -12.48 12.84 2.89
CA ALA A 266 -12.42 12.01 1.68
C ALA A 266 -12.68 10.52 2.01
N ILE A 267 -11.97 9.94 2.98
CA ILE A 267 -12.20 8.57 3.48
C ILE A 267 -13.67 8.35 3.88
N ARG A 268 -14.30 9.31 4.57
CA ARG A 268 -15.71 9.20 4.97
C ARG A 268 -16.64 9.15 3.77
N LEU A 269 -16.40 9.96 2.75
CA LEU A 269 -17.19 9.99 1.52
C LEU A 269 -16.97 8.71 0.69
N THR A 270 -15.74 8.25 0.56
CA THR A 270 -15.39 6.95 -0.05
C THR A 270 -16.15 5.80 0.62
N LEU A 271 -16.20 5.73 1.95
CA LEU A 271 -16.96 4.69 2.66
C LEU A 271 -18.48 4.80 2.41
N LEU A 272 -19.04 6.01 2.41
CA LEU A 272 -20.46 6.22 2.11
C LEU A 272 -20.82 5.86 0.66
N TYR A 273 -19.95 6.18 -0.30
CA TYR A 273 -20.09 5.79 -1.71
C TYR A 273 -20.14 4.26 -1.87
N ASN A 274 -19.30 3.54 -1.11
CA ASN A 274 -19.28 2.07 -1.06
C ASN A 274 -20.32 1.46 -0.09
N VAL A 275 -21.40 2.20 0.20
CA VAL A 275 -22.60 1.75 0.93
C VAL A 275 -22.34 1.38 2.41
N TYR A 276 -21.27 1.88 3.04
CA TYR A 276 -21.02 1.64 4.47
C TYR A 276 -22.05 2.40 5.32
N PRO A 277 -22.76 1.75 6.27
CA PRO A 277 -23.72 2.42 7.13
C PRO A 277 -23.07 3.53 7.96
N PHE A 278 -23.67 4.72 7.98
CA PHE A 278 -23.17 5.89 8.73
C PHE A 278 -22.79 5.57 10.19
N ARG A 279 -23.63 4.80 10.90
CA ARG A 279 -23.37 4.35 12.29
C ARG A 279 -22.14 3.44 12.41
N TYR A 280 -21.87 2.62 11.39
CA TYR A 280 -20.69 1.75 11.35
C TYR A 280 -19.43 2.59 11.17
N ILE A 281 -19.44 3.53 10.21
CA ILE A 281 -18.33 4.48 9.98
C ILE A 281 -18.00 5.25 11.27
N ASP A 282 -19.00 5.88 11.88
CA ASP A 282 -18.83 6.62 13.14
C ASP A 282 -18.26 5.76 14.27
N THR A 283 -18.78 4.55 14.43
CA THR A 283 -18.31 3.62 15.47
C THR A 283 -16.84 3.27 15.26
N HIS A 284 -16.41 3.03 14.02
CA HIS A 284 -15.02 2.68 13.71
C HIS A 284 -14.06 3.88 13.73
N PHE A 285 -14.53 5.08 13.38
CA PHE A 285 -13.78 6.33 13.56
C PHE A 285 -13.56 6.60 15.06
N ARG A 286 -14.61 6.58 15.88
CA ARG A 286 -14.52 6.76 17.34
C ARG A 286 -13.62 5.72 18.00
N LYS A 287 -13.74 4.44 17.61
CA LYS A 287 -12.85 3.36 18.09
C LYS A 287 -11.39 3.58 17.71
N PHE A 288 -11.10 4.17 16.55
CA PHE A 288 -9.72 4.47 16.14
C PHE A 288 -9.14 5.64 16.95
N PHE A 289 -9.86 6.77 17.05
CA PHE A 289 -9.38 7.96 17.77
C PHE A 289 -9.31 7.74 19.29
N GLY A 290 -10.32 7.12 19.89
CA GLY A 290 -10.37 6.82 21.33
C GLY A 290 -9.41 5.72 21.79
N ARG A 291 -8.68 5.05 20.88
CA ARG A 291 -7.54 4.20 21.22
C ARG A 291 -6.22 4.97 21.35
N SER A 292 -6.15 6.17 20.78
CA SER A 292 -4.91 6.96 20.69
C SER A 292 -4.95 8.24 21.54
N LEU A 293 -6.16 8.72 21.87
CA LEU A 293 -6.40 9.81 22.81
C LEU A 293 -6.90 9.23 24.16
N SER A 294 -6.62 9.93 25.27
CA SER A 294 -6.96 9.46 26.62
C SER A 294 -8.46 9.19 26.80
N LYS A 295 -8.80 8.16 27.60
CA LYS A 295 -10.18 7.73 27.88
C LYS A 295 -11.08 8.82 28.49
N SER A 296 -10.51 9.92 28.98
CA SER A 296 -11.24 10.99 29.67
C SER A 296 -12.01 11.94 28.74
N SER A 297 -11.73 11.96 27.43
CA SER A 297 -12.46 12.85 26.51
C SER A 297 -13.65 12.15 25.86
N MET A 298 -14.87 12.54 26.24
CA MET A 298 -16.13 12.20 25.55
C MET A 298 -16.25 12.82 24.13
N ILE A 299 -15.17 13.33 23.56
CA ILE A 299 -15.15 14.02 22.27
C ILE A 299 -14.88 12.98 21.16
N PRO A 300 -15.83 12.71 20.25
CA PRO A 300 -15.76 11.60 19.28
C PRO A 300 -14.84 11.86 18.08
N PHE A 301 -13.99 12.89 18.13
CA PHE A 301 -13.39 13.54 16.97
C PHE A 301 -12.10 14.27 17.37
N ILE A 302 -11.14 14.36 16.44
CA ILE A 302 -9.93 15.19 16.61
C ILE A 302 -10.32 16.61 16.21
N ALA A 303 -10.47 17.49 17.20
CA ALA A 303 -11.01 18.82 17.00
C ALA A 303 -9.94 19.90 16.76
N ASN A 304 -8.67 19.60 17.05
CA ASN A 304 -7.58 20.57 16.94
C ASN A 304 -6.24 19.91 16.57
N GLU A 305 -5.29 20.76 16.20
CA GLU A 305 -3.94 20.37 15.77
C GLU A 305 -3.14 19.67 16.88
N ASN A 306 -3.27 20.09 18.15
CA ASN A 306 -2.58 19.46 19.28
C ASN A 306 -2.97 17.99 19.44
N GLN A 307 -4.26 17.66 19.36
CA GLN A 307 -4.75 16.27 19.39
C GLN A 307 -4.26 15.46 18.20
N PHE A 308 -4.21 16.08 17.01
CA PHE A 308 -3.66 15.46 15.80
C PHE A 308 -2.18 15.13 15.95
N LEU A 309 -1.36 16.10 16.39
CA LEU A 309 0.09 15.94 16.56
C LEU A 309 0.44 14.88 17.62
N VAL A 310 -0.24 14.87 18.77
CA VAL A 310 -0.07 13.83 19.81
C VAL A 310 -0.30 12.43 19.23
N MET A 311 -1.39 12.25 18.47
CA MET A 311 -1.68 10.96 17.85
C MET A 311 -0.70 10.63 16.71
N ARG A 312 -0.32 11.58 15.87
CA ARG A 312 0.67 11.40 14.79
C ARG A 312 2.00 10.93 15.34
N ASN A 313 2.52 11.63 16.36
CA ASN A 313 3.77 11.29 17.05
C ASN A 313 3.68 9.92 17.75
N THR A 314 2.49 9.52 18.21
CA THR A 314 2.23 8.19 18.79
C THR A 314 2.13 7.06 17.74
N LEU A 315 1.68 7.35 16.52
CA LEU A 315 1.37 6.34 15.50
C LEU A 315 2.42 6.22 14.39
N LEU A 316 3.16 7.28 14.05
CA LEU A 316 4.18 7.27 12.99
C LEU A 316 5.41 6.39 13.31
N PRO A 317 5.96 6.38 14.54
CA PRO A 317 7.11 5.52 14.88
C PRO A 317 6.77 4.03 14.97
N LYS A 318 5.48 3.66 15.07
CA LYS A 318 5.07 2.26 15.24
C LYS A 318 5.30 1.46 13.96
N LEU A 319 6.16 0.45 14.01
CA LEU A 319 6.47 -0.37 12.84
C LEU A 319 5.23 -1.09 12.28
N THR A 320 5.13 -1.15 10.95
CA THR A 320 4.15 -1.99 10.22
C THR A 320 4.46 -3.47 10.39
N VAL A 321 3.55 -4.34 9.93
CA VAL A 321 3.78 -5.80 9.96
C VAL A 321 4.98 -6.17 9.09
N LYS A 322 5.04 -5.64 7.86
CA LYS A 322 6.13 -5.86 6.90
C LYS A 322 7.48 -5.38 7.43
N GLU A 323 7.53 -4.24 8.14
CA GLU A 323 8.74 -3.75 8.81
C GLU A 323 9.21 -4.72 9.91
N ARG A 324 8.32 -5.20 10.77
CA ARG A 324 8.67 -6.16 11.83
C ARG A 324 9.13 -7.51 11.28
N GLU A 325 8.45 -8.04 10.27
CA GLU A 325 8.86 -9.27 9.58
C GLU A 325 10.25 -9.13 8.96
N THR A 326 10.55 -7.98 8.37
CA THR A 326 11.86 -7.69 7.77
C THR A 326 12.95 -7.59 8.84
N GLN A 327 12.70 -6.87 9.95
CA GLN A 327 13.60 -6.85 11.10
C GLN A 327 13.84 -8.24 11.69
N HIS A 328 12.81 -9.07 11.79
CA HIS A 328 12.93 -10.45 12.28
C HIS A 328 13.78 -11.32 11.35
N ARG A 329 13.62 -11.20 10.01
CA ARG A 329 14.48 -11.90 9.03
C ARG A 329 15.94 -11.48 9.15
N ILE A 330 16.20 -10.17 9.30
CA ILE A 330 17.56 -9.64 9.48
C ILE A 330 18.19 -10.14 10.79
N ALA A 331 17.43 -10.12 11.89
CA ALA A 331 17.91 -10.63 13.18
C ALA A 331 18.23 -12.14 13.12
N ALA A 332 17.37 -12.94 12.50
CA ALA A 332 17.63 -14.37 12.29
C ALA A 332 18.86 -14.62 11.40
N ALA A 333 19.06 -13.81 10.35
CA ALA A 333 20.23 -13.90 9.48
C ALA A 333 21.54 -13.59 10.25
N ARG A 334 21.55 -12.54 11.09
CA ARG A 334 22.70 -12.19 11.94
C ARG A 334 23.06 -13.30 12.92
N LEU A 335 22.07 -13.80 13.67
CA LEU A 335 22.25 -14.94 14.58
C LEU A 335 22.80 -16.18 13.85
N SER A 336 22.34 -16.46 12.62
CA SER A 336 22.84 -17.58 11.81
C SER A 336 24.26 -17.39 11.27
N LYS A 337 24.76 -16.14 11.21
CA LYS A 337 26.15 -15.83 10.86
C LYS A 337 27.04 -15.90 12.11
N GLU A 338 26.64 -15.24 13.20
CA GLU A 338 27.35 -15.28 14.48
C GLU A 338 27.51 -16.71 15.02
N THR A 339 26.48 -17.57 14.85
CA THR A 339 26.58 -19.00 15.19
C THR A 339 27.47 -19.80 14.25
N LYS A 340 27.73 -19.37 13.01
CA LYS A 340 28.76 -20.00 12.17
C LYS A 340 30.16 -19.56 12.61
N ASP A 341 30.35 -18.25 12.77
CA ASP A 341 31.62 -17.65 13.18
C ASP A 341 32.07 -18.13 14.58
N THR A 342 31.13 -18.60 15.42
CA THR A 342 31.42 -19.24 16.72
C THR A 342 31.50 -20.76 16.67
N ASN A 343 30.76 -21.49 15.83
CA ASN A 343 30.85 -22.96 15.75
C ASN A 343 32.15 -23.49 15.12
N ASP A 344 33.01 -22.63 14.56
CA ASP A 344 34.42 -22.97 14.29
C ASP A 344 35.27 -23.09 15.58
N LYS A 345 34.67 -22.81 16.76
CA LYS A 345 35.20 -23.16 18.08
C LYS A 345 34.12 -23.80 18.96
N GLU A 346 34.29 -25.11 19.17
CA GLU A 346 33.58 -25.98 20.13
C GLU A 346 32.16 -26.46 19.75
N LYS A 347 31.82 -27.62 20.31
CA LYS A 347 30.69 -28.47 19.89
C LYS A 347 29.50 -28.36 20.83
N MET A 348 28.31 -28.31 20.21
CA MET A 348 27.11 -29.08 20.59
C MET A 348 26.40 -28.75 21.92
N THR A 349 25.20 -28.17 21.83
CA THR A 349 24.05 -28.58 22.69
C THR A 349 22.68 -28.26 22.07
N THR A 350 21.63 -28.81 22.69
CA THR A 350 20.31 -29.16 22.15
C THR A 350 19.31 -28.00 21.96
N ILE A 351 18.44 -28.09 20.95
CA ILE A 351 17.27 -27.20 20.76
C ILE A 351 15.99 -27.89 21.27
N THR A 352 15.28 -27.23 22.19
CA THR A 352 13.96 -27.68 22.68
C THR A 352 12.82 -26.93 21.97
N THR A 353 11.86 -27.67 21.41
CA THR A 353 10.73 -27.13 20.65
C THR A 353 9.60 -26.64 21.56
N ILE A 354 9.02 -25.47 21.29
CA ILE A 354 7.78 -25.00 21.95
C ILE A 354 6.67 -24.80 20.91
N SER A 355 5.63 -25.63 20.98
CA SER A 355 4.40 -25.47 20.22
C SER A 355 3.43 -24.50 20.91
N ARG A 356 2.63 -23.76 20.13
CA ARG A 356 1.56 -22.89 20.67
C ARG A 356 0.19 -23.37 20.21
N GLN A 357 -0.67 -23.68 21.17
CA GLN A 357 -2.07 -24.09 20.95
C GLN A 357 -2.99 -22.86 20.81
N ASN A 358 -4.01 -22.97 19.96
CA ASN A 358 -5.09 -21.99 19.85
C ASN A 358 -6.31 -22.42 20.71
N LYS A 359 -7.00 -21.46 21.32
CA LYS A 359 -8.37 -21.62 21.87
C LYS A 359 -9.31 -20.57 21.27
N PRO A 360 -10.55 -20.92 20.88
CA PRO A 360 -11.55 -19.97 20.42
C PRO A 360 -12.37 -19.41 21.59
N ASN A 361 -12.88 -18.19 21.47
CA ASN A 361 -13.86 -17.60 22.41
C ASN A 361 -15.18 -17.25 21.68
N LYS A 362 -16.31 -17.51 22.36
CA LYS A 362 -17.68 -17.30 21.87
C LYS A 362 -18.09 -15.81 21.91
N PHE A 363 -19.03 -15.44 21.03
CA PHE A 363 -19.77 -14.18 21.09
C PHE A 363 -21.16 -14.37 21.74
N THR A 364 -21.70 -13.31 22.34
CA THR A 364 -23.10 -13.21 22.79
C THR A 364 -23.78 -11.98 22.16
N ASN A 365 -25.04 -12.13 21.73
CA ASN A 365 -25.82 -11.11 21.03
C ASN A 365 -26.77 -10.37 21.99
N THR A 366 -26.62 -9.05 22.17
CA THR A 366 -27.70 -8.02 22.13
C THR A 366 -27.21 -6.66 22.66
N LEU A 367 -27.81 -5.56 22.16
CA LEU A 367 -27.79 -4.24 22.82
C LEU A 367 -28.95 -3.37 22.29
N PHE A 368 -29.66 -2.67 23.17
CA PHE A 368 -30.71 -1.71 22.84
C PHE A 368 -30.17 -0.30 22.58
N LEU A 369 -30.96 0.58 21.94
CA LEU A 369 -30.47 1.81 21.33
C LEU A 369 -31.42 3.00 21.54
N HIS A 370 -30.90 4.08 22.13
CA HIS A 370 -31.48 5.43 22.07
C HIS A 370 -30.37 6.46 21.79
N TYR A 371 -30.75 7.61 21.23
CA TYR A 371 -29.85 8.75 21.03
C TYR A 371 -30.60 10.07 21.21
N THR A 372 -29.90 11.06 21.75
CA THR A 372 -30.26 12.49 21.70
C THR A 372 -29.12 13.23 20.99
N HIS A 373 -29.42 14.35 20.34
CA HIS A 373 -28.47 15.11 19.53
C HIS A 373 -28.50 16.58 19.94
N GLU A 374 -27.34 17.18 20.17
CA GLU A 374 -27.25 18.62 20.38
C GLU A 374 -26.96 19.36 19.07
N GLN A 375 -27.90 20.25 18.74
CA GLN A 375 -27.85 21.49 17.95
C GLN A 375 -27.30 21.53 16.49
N ARG A 376 -28.27 21.67 15.56
CA ARG A 376 -28.35 22.54 14.37
C ARG A 376 -27.06 22.90 13.59
N LEU A 377 -26.66 22.04 12.66
CA LEU A 377 -25.74 22.40 11.55
C LEU A 377 -26.51 22.98 10.35
N HIS A 378 -26.38 24.28 10.12
CA HIS A 378 -27.03 25.03 9.03
C HIS A 378 -26.14 25.21 7.79
N THR A 379 -24.81 25.11 7.92
CA THR A 379 -23.83 25.25 6.83
C THR A 379 -23.49 23.94 6.09
N LEU A 380 -23.66 22.79 6.77
CA LEU A 380 -23.25 21.45 6.31
C LEU A 380 -23.69 21.11 4.87
N LYS A 381 -24.86 21.57 4.43
CA LYS A 381 -25.37 21.35 3.05
C LYS A 381 -24.48 21.99 1.98
N ARG A 382 -23.92 23.18 2.25
CA ARG A 382 -22.95 23.86 1.36
C ARG A 382 -21.58 23.18 1.41
N ASP A 383 -21.11 22.85 2.61
CA ASP A 383 -19.78 22.25 2.80
C ASP A 383 -19.69 20.87 2.10
N ILE A 384 -20.72 20.03 2.23
CA ILE A 384 -20.78 18.73 1.54
C ILE A 384 -20.79 18.92 0.01
N HIS A 385 -21.52 19.91 -0.54
CA HIS A 385 -21.51 20.16 -1.99
C HIS A 385 -20.14 20.62 -2.48
N LYS A 386 -19.47 21.51 -1.74
CA LYS A 386 -18.13 21.99 -2.11
C LYS A 386 -17.10 20.85 -2.10
N ILE A 387 -17.11 20.03 -1.05
CA ILE A 387 -16.24 18.85 -0.94
C ILE A 387 -16.56 17.84 -2.05
N TYR A 388 -17.83 17.65 -2.41
CA TYR A 388 -18.22 16.78 -3.53
C TYR A 388 -17.67 17.30 -4.87
N SER A 389 -17.81 18.60 -5.16
CA SER A 389 -17.25 19.19 -6.39
C SER A 389 -15.72 19.16 -6.45
N GLU A 390 -15.03 19.28 -5.30
CA GLU A 390 -13.56 19.22 -5.25
C GLU A 390 -13.01 17.79 -5.42
N ILE A 391 -13.71 16.77 -4.90
CA ILE A 391 -13.26 15.37 -4.94
C ILE A 391 -13.64 14.65 -6.25
N PHE A 392 -14.83 14.92 -6.79
CA PHE A 392 -15.40 14.13 -7.90
C PHE A 392 -15.36 14.83 -9.26
N HIS A 393 -14.60 15.92 -9.41
CA HIS A 393 -14.61 16.81 -10.58
C HIS A 393 -14.40 16.11 -11.94
N ASN A 394 -13.62 15.01 -11.96
CA ASN A 394 -13.24 14.30 -13.19
C ASN A 394 -13.76 12.84 -13.23
N ALA A 395 -14.72 12.49 -12.39
CA ALA A 395 -15.28 11.13 -12.31
C ALA A 395 -16.69 11.05 -12.92
N LEU A 396 -17.05 9.89 -13.49
CA LEU A 396 -18.39 9.59 -14.03
C LEU A 396 -19.52 9.79 -12.99
N SER A 397 -19.19 9.89 -11.71
CA SER A 397 -20.10 10.27 -10.64
C SER A 397 -20.68 11.69 -10.72
N MET A 398 -20.23 12.57 -11.64
CA MET A 398 -20.90 13.86 -11.88
C MET A 398 -22.38 13.71 -12.26
N ASP A 399 -22.78 12.57 -12.85
CA ASP A 399 -24.18 12.27 -13.18
C ASP A 399 -25.01 11.76 -11.98
N LEU A 400 -24.40 11.59 -10.79
CA LEU A 400 -25.11 11.13 -9.59
C LEU A 400 -25.73 12.30 -8.80
N ARG A 401 -27.05 12.23 -8.59
CA ARG A 401 -27.82 13.24 -7.87
C ARG A 401 -27.57 13.15 -6.35
N LEU A 402 -26.73 14.04 -5.82
CA LEU A 402 -26.55 14.21 -4.37
C LEU A 402 -27.84 14.73 -3.70
N ILE A 403 -28.41 13.95 -2.76
CA ILE A 403 -29.59 14.33 -1.98
C ILE A 403 -29.19 14.43 -0.50
N VAL A 404 -29.25 15.64 0.06
CA VAL A 404 -29.02 15.93 1.48
C VAL A 404 -30.35 16.30 2.15
N GLY A 405 -30.89 15.40 2.97
CA GLY A 405 -32.18 15.57 3.66
C GLY A 405 -32.08 15.51 5.18
N HIS A 406 -33.00 16.18 5.87
CA HIS A 406 -33.11 16.22 7.33
C HIS A 406 -34.28 15.35 7.81
N ARG A 407 -34.11 14.57 8.88
CA ARG A 407 -35.10 13.53 9.27
C ARG A 407 -36.25 14.03 10.14
N ASN A 408 -36.19 15.26 10.67
CA ASN A 408 -37.09 15.75 11.72
C ASN A 408 -38.00 16.93 11.29
N HIS A 409 -38.54 16.95 10.07
CA HIS A 409 -39.69 17.82 9.74
C HIS A 409 -40.73 17.08 8.92
N ARG A 410 -41.99 17.08 9.39
CA ARG A 410 -43.12 16.43 8.68
C ARG A 410 -43.59 17.18 7.42
N ASN A 411 -43.16 18.43 7.20
CA ASN A 411 -43.67 19.31 6.13
C ASN A 411 -42.66 19.67 5.02
N THR A 412 -41.43 19.13 5.00
CA THR A 412 -40.45 19.43 3.93
C THR A 412 -40.68 18.66 2.62
N GLY A 413 -41.95 18.38 2.27
CA GLY A 413 -42.33 17.74 1.00
C GLY A 413 -42.04 18.60 -0.24
N HIS A 414 -41.76 19.89 -0.07
CA HIS A 414 -41.59 20.86 -1.16
C HIS A 414 -40.14 21.26 -1.46
N GLU A 415 -39.11 20.76 -0.75
CA GLU A 415 -37.69 21.05 -1.07
C GLU A 415 -37.08 20.13 -2.17
N LEU A 416 -37.93 19.53 -3.02
CA LEU A 416 -37.49 18.71 -4.15
C LEU A 416 -37.34 19.53 -5.43
N ILE A 417 -36.25 20.29 -5.57
CA ILE A 417 -35.90 20.93 -6.84
C ILE A 417 -35.52 19.84 -7.86
N GLN A 418 -36.34 19.70 -8.91
CA GLN A 418 -36.03 18.88 -10.07
C GLN A 418 -35.19 19.69 -11.07
N LYS A 419 -34.09 19.14 -11.56
CA LYS A 419 -33.62 19.41 -12.92
C LYS A 419 -33.74 18.11 -13.71
N ARG A 420 -34.53 18.12 -14.78
CA ARG A 420 -34.53 17.05 -15.79
C ARG A 420 -33.37 17.30 -16.75
N PRO A 421 -32.68 16.27 -17.26
CA PRO A 421 -31.74 16.43 -18.36
C PRO A 421 -32.47 16.93 -19.62
N HIS A 422 -31.74 17.61 -20.52
CA HIS A 422 -32.33 18.19 -21.72
C HIS A 422 -32.86 17.09 -22.66
N ARG A 423 -34.08 17.26 -23.20
CA ARG A 423 -34.76 16.23 -24.02
C ARG A 423 -33.93 15.74 -25.20
N ASN A 424 -33.02 16.57 -25.72
CA ASN A 424 -32.16 16.30 -26.87
C ASN A 424 -31.18 15.13 -26.66
N ILE A 425 -30.97 14.68 -25.42
CA ILE A 425 -30.02 13.61 -25.06
C ILE A 425 -30.73 12.22 -25.04
N LEU A 426 -32.07 12.19 -25.06
CA LEU A 426 -32.86 10.95 -25.02
C LEU A 426 -33.30 10.53 -26.43
N LYS A 427 -32.58 9.59 -27.05
CA LYS A 427 -33.02 8.90 -28.27
C LYS A 427 -33.74 7.59 -27.92
N PRO A 428 -34.94 7.31 -28.46
CA PRO A 428 -35.59 6.03 -28.30
C PRO A 428 -34.93 4.97 -29.20
N THR A 429 -34.53 3.84 -28.62
CA THR A 429 -34.14 2.62 -29.34
C THR A 429 -35.12 1.49 -29.00
N PRO A 430 -35.64 0.74 -29.98
CA PRO A 430 -36.50 -0.40 -29.71
C PRO A 430 -35.69 -1.59 -29.19
N LEU A 431 -36.20 -2.29 -28.18
CA LEU A 431 -35.58 -3.52 -27.66
C LEU A 431 -35.68 -4.67 -28.66
N PRO A 432 -34.61 -5.45 -28.91
CA PRO A 432 -34.70 -6.80 -29.41
C PRO A 432 -35.34 -7.72 -28.35
N SER A 433 -36.22 -8.61 -28.78
CA SER A 433 -36.95 -9.52 -27.90
C SER A 433 -36.19 -10.84 -27.63
N LYS A 434 -36.46 -11.42 -26.45
CA LYS A 434 -35.95 -12.71 -25.91
C LYS A 434 -34.52 -12.73 -25.29
N ILE A 435 -34.46 -12.50 -23.98
CA ILE A 435 -33.77 -13.39 -23.03
C ILE A 435 -34.76 -13.73 -21.90
N PHE A 436 -34.72 -14.96 -21.40
CA PHE A 436 -35.69 -15.51 -20.45
C PHE A 436 -35.51 -14.99 -19.01
N LEU A 437 -36.63 -14.91 -18.28
CA LEU A 437 -36.68 -14.59 -16.85
C LEU A 437 -36.18 -15.77 -16.00
N LEU A 438 -35.26 -15.49 -15.08
CA LEU A 438 -35.18 -16.18 -13.79
C LEU A 438 -35.60 -15.18 -12.70
N ASN A 439 -36.56 -15.59 -11.86
CA ASN A 439 -37.33 -14.70 -11.00
C ASN A 439 -36.49 -13.87 -10.02
N GLN A 440 -36.45 -12.55 -10.22
CA GLN A 440 -36.41 -11.59 -9.11
C GLN A 440 -37.63 -10.66 -9.20
N GLY A 441 -38.68 -11.02 -8.46
CA GLY A 441 -39.85 -10.17 -8.24
C GLY A 441 -39.50 -8.99 -7.34
N LEU A 442 -39.01 -7.91 -7.95
CA LEU A 442 -38.71 -6.65 -7.27
C LEU A 442 -40.03 -5.88 -6.99
N SER A 443 -40.76 -6.31 -5.97
CA SER A 443 -41.86 -5.53 -5.38
C SER A 443 -41.38 -4.86 -4.10
N ILE A 444 -41.20 -3.54 -4.13
CA ILE A 444 -40.94 -2.73 -2.94
C ILE A 444 -42.23 -2.67 -2.12
N ILE A 445 -42.35 -3.56 -1.12
CA ILE A 445 -43.41 -3.50 -0.10
C ILE A 445 -42.74 -3.63 1.27
N CYS A 446 -42.38 -2.49 1.86
CA CYS A 446 -42.17 -2.42 3.31
C CYS A 446 -43.53 -2.48 3.99
N ASN A 447 -44.08 -3.69 4.16
CA ASN A 447 -45.33 -3.89 4.88
C ASN A 447 -45.14 -3.51 6.36
N VAL A 448 -45.73 -2.38 6.73
CA VAL A 448 -46.03 -2.02 8.11
C VAL A 448 -47.12 -2.97 8.60
N THR A 449 -46.79 -3.85 9.55
CA THR A 449 -47.83 -4.58 10.28
C THR A 449 -48.41 -3.67 11.35
N LEU A 450 -49.53 -3.04 11.03
CA LEU A 450 -50.45 -2.52 12.04
C LEU A 450 -50.99 -3.69 12.88
N PHE A 451 -50.89 -3.57 14.19
CA PHE A 451 -51.90 -4.13 15.09
C PHE A 451 -52.45 -2.96 15.91
N GLN A 452 -53.71 -2.63 15.67
CA GLN A 452 -54.46 -1.68 16.48
C GLN A 452 -55.49 -2.44 17.32
N ILE A 453 -55.24 -2.41 18.63
CA ILE A 453 -56.20 -2.33 19.74
C ILE A 453 -57.29 -3.44 19.83
N PRO A 454 -58.16 -3.34 20.86
CA PRO A 454 -59.59 -3.05 20.66
C PRO A 454 -59.93 -1.57 20.80
#